data_AF-A0A924PZR1-F1
#
_entry.id   AF-A0A924PZR1-F1
#
_cell.length_a   1.000
_cell.length_b   1.000
_cell.length_c   1.000
_cell.angle_alpha   90.00
_cell.angle_beta   90.00
_cell.angle_gamma   90.00
#
_symmetry.space_group_name_H-M   'P 1'
#
loop_
_entity.id
_entity.type
_entity.pdbx_description
1 polymer ?
#
loop_
_entity_poly.entity_id
_entity_poly.type
_entity_poly.pdbx_seq_one_letter_code
_entity_poly.pdbx_strand_id
1 'polypeptide(L)'
;SVCEWKGPAKYWTLADGSRRLPKVAWSYPAPLAGAEPIANCVAFYPELLQCTVGGAPVRPQPGGFYGGWITPELVGPFKGVAGSSGW
;
A
#
# COMPACT_ATOMS: atom_id res chain seq x y z
N SER A 1 10.79 7.17 1.01
CA SER A 1 10.05 7.80 -0.10
C SER A 1 9.32 9.02 0.45
N VAL A 2 9.07 10.04 -0.36
CA VAL A 2 8.28 11.22 0.03
C VAL A 2 7.10 11.31 -0.90
N CYS A 3 5.90 11.43 -0.34
CA CYS A 3 4.70 11.77 -1.08
C CYS A 3 4.43 13.26 -0.88
N GLU A 4 4.24 13.99 -1.96
CA GLU A 4 3.97 15.42 -1.97
C GLU A 4 2.64 15.80 -1.28
N TRP A 5 1.73 14.83 -1.12
CA TRP A 5 0.43 15.02 -0.46
C TRP A 5 0.42 14.57 1.01
N LYS A 6 1.21 13.56 1.36
CA LYS A 6 1.13 12.88 2.66
C LYS A 6 2.39 13.06 3.52
N GLY A 7 3.50 13.46 2.92
CA GLY A 7 4.79 13.64 3.60
C GLY A 7 5.72 12.43 3.50
N PRO A 8 6.74 12.36 4.37
CA PRO A 8 7.75 11.32 4.35
C PRO A 8 7.18 9.98 4.84
N ALA A 9 7.33 8.94 4.02
CA ALA A 9 6.95 7.58 4.38
C ALA A 9 8.12 6.84 5.06
N LYS A 10 7.80 6.14 6.15
CA LYS A 10 8.67 5.15 6.79
C LYS A 10 8.26 3.76 6.33
N TYR A 11 9.22 2.97 5.85
CA TYR A 11 8.97 1.59 5.41
C TYR A 11 9.29 0.58 6.51
N TRP A 12 8.58 -0.53 6.47
CA TRP A 12 8.64 -1.60 7.44
C TRP A 12 8.90 -2.94 6.76
N THR A 13 9.64 -3.80 7.45
CA THR A 13 9.87 -5.19 7.06
C THR A 13 8.97 -6.06 7.92
N LEU A 14 8.15 -6.90 7.30
CA LEU A 14 7.41 -7.92 8.04
C LEU A 14 8.36 -9.07 8.38
N ALA A 15 8.41 -9.43 9.66
CA ALA A 15 9.21 -10.53 10.17
C ALA A 15 8.28 -11.61 10.75
N ASP A 16 8.37 -12.82 10.21
CA ASP A 16 7.58 -13.98 10.64
C ASP A 16 8.49 -15.20 10.72
N GLY A 17 8.93 -15.57 11.93
CA GLY A 17 9.95 -16.59 12.13
C GLY A 17 11.24 -16.29 11.36
N SER A 18 11.61 -17.17 10.43
CA SER A 18 12.73 -16.98 9.49
C SER A 18 12.36 -16.19 8.24
N ARG A 19 11.07 -16.02 7.93
CA ARG A 19 10.59 -15.27 6.76
C ARG A 19 10.74 -13.77 7.01
N ARG A 20 11.19 -13.05 5.98
CA ARG A 20 11.29 -11.59 5.97
C ARG A 20 10.71 -11.06 4.67
N LEU A 21 9.77 -10.13 4.76
CA LEU A 21 9.25 -9.40 3.60
C LEU A 21 9.70 -7.93 3.72
N PRO A 22 10.83 -7.56 3.10
CA PRO A 22 11.38 -6.22 3.22
C PRO A 22 10.47 -5.19 2.55
N LYS A 23 10.27 -4.04 3.20
CA LYS A 23 9.50 -2.90 2.67
C LYS A 23 8.08 -3.24 2.22
N VAL A 24 7.47 -4.29 2.78
CA VAL A 24 6.10 -4.73 2.45
C VAL A 24 5.03 -3.83 3.07
N ALA A 25 5.41 -2.93 3.97
CA ALA A 25 4.51 -1.98 4.61
C ALA A 25 5.14 -0.60 4.75
N TRP A 26 4.30 0.41 4.90
CA TRP A 26 4.73 1.78 5.19
C TRP A 26 3.76 2.50 6.13
N SER A 27 4.25 3.56 6.77
CA SER A 27 3.44 4.50 7.53
C SER A 27 3.91 5.93 7.32
N TYR A 28 3.10 6.91 7.73
CA TYR A 28 3.46 8.32 7.79
C TYR A 28 3.53 8.76 9.25
N PRO A 29 4.74 8.80 9.88
CA PRO A 29 4.85 9.15 11.30
C PRO A 29 4.61 10.65 11.58
N ALA A 30 4.91 11.49 10.60
CA ALA A 30 4.70 12.94 10.64
C ALA A 30 4.08 13.37 9.29
N PRO A 31 2.78 13.09 9.08
CA PRO A 31 2.10 13.42 7.84
C PRO A 31 1.96 14.94 7.66
N LEU A 32 1.80 15.37 6.40
CA LEU A 32 1.51 16.76 6.06
C LEU A 32 0.07 17.16 6.46
N ALA A 33 -0.18 18.47 6.46
CA ALA A 33 -1.49 19.04 6.77
C ALA A 33 -2.60 18.44 5.86
N GLY A 34 -3.71 18.04 6.45
CA GLY A 34 -4.82 17.33 5.80
C GLY A 34 -4.68 15.80 5.77
N ALA A 35 -3.51 15.25 6.11
CA ALA A 35 -3.26 13.81 6.22
C ALA A 35 -2.97 13.34 7.66
N GLU A 36 -3.22 14.19 8.67
CA GLU A 36 -3.09 13.87 10.09
C GLU A 36 -3.86 12.61 10.52
N PRO A 37 -5.08 12.33 10.00
CA PRO A 37 -5.82 11.13 10.41
C PRO A 37 -5.14 9.81 10.12
N ILE A 38 -4.15 9.77 9.20
CA ILE A 38 -3.38 8.56 8.89
C ILE A 38 -2.03 8.50 9.61
N ALA A 39 -1.78 9.41 10.57
CA ALA A 39 -0.55 9.41 11.36
C ALA A 39 -0.33 8.05 12.02
N ASN A 40 0.84 7.47 11.79
CA ASN A 40 1.25 6.14 12.26
C ASN A 40 0.39 4.94 11.82
N CYS A 41 -0.67 5.15 11.03
CA CYS A 41 -1.39 4.06 10.39
C CYS A 41 -0.45 3.29 9.45
N VAL A 42 -0.57 1.96 9.45
CA VAL A 42 0.24 1.08 8.61
C VAL A 42 -0.58 0.64 7.42
N ALA A 43 -0.03 0.85 6.23
CA ALA A 43 -0.53 0.30 4.98
C ALA A 43 0.43 -0.79 4.49
N PHE A 44 -0.10 -1.74 3.72
CA PHE A 44 0.66 -2.87 3.19
C PHE A 44 0.54 -2.96 1.67
N TYR A 45 1.58 -3.48 1.04
CA TYR A 45 1.58 -3.96 -0.33
C TYR A 45 0.92 -5.35 -0.38
N PRO A 46 -0.31 -5.46 -0.92
CA PRO A 46 -1.04 -6.73 -0.93
C PRO A 46 -0.43 -7.78 -1.86
N GLU A 47 0.51 -7.42 -2.74
CA GLU A 47 1.14 -8.31 -3.73
C GLU A 47 1.83 -9.53 -3.10
N LEU A 48 2.32 -9.40 -1.87
CA LEU A 48 3.06 -10.45 -1.15
C LEU A 48 2.29 -11.03 0.04
N LEU A 49 1.02 -10.66 0.19
CA LEU A 49 0.20 -10.95 1.36
C LEU A 49 -1.16 -11.53 0.97
N GLN A 50 -1.79 -12.24 1.90
CA GLN A 50 -3.19 -12.61 1.81
C GLN A 50 -4.00 -11.59 2.60
N CYS A 51 -4.74 -10.74 1.89
CA CYS A 51 -5.48 -9.64 2.48
C CYS A 51 -6.98 -9.79 2.21
N THR A 52 -7.80 -9.41 3.21
CA THR A 52 -9.26 -9.38 3.07
C THR A 52 -9.83 -8.10 3.68
N VAL A 53 -10.91 -7.58 3.11
CA VAL A 53 -11.72 -6.49 3.67
C VAL A 53 -13.14 -7.01 3.86
N GLY A 54 -13.64 -7.02 5.09
CA GLY A 54 -14.98 -7.58 5.38
C GLY A 54 -15.14 -9.04 4.94
N GLY A 55 -14.06 -9.81 4.89
CA GLY A 55 -14.04 -11.19 4.39
C GLY A 55 -13.88 -11.32 2.86
N ALA A 56 -13.98 -10.24 2.10
CA ALA A 56 -13.75 -10.26 0.66
C ALA A 56 -12.24 -10.22 0.34
N PRO A 57 -11.73 -11.08 -0.57
CA PRO A 57 -10.32 -11.11 -0.91
C PRO A 57 -9.90 -9.86 -1.68
N VAL A 58 -8.74 -9.33 -1.31
CA VAL A 58 -8.14 -8.16 -1.96
C VAL A 58 -7.26 -8.62 -3.12
N ARG A 59 -7.44 -7.99 -4.27
CA ARG A 59 -6.52 -8.10 -5.41
C ARG A 59 -5.57 -6.90 -5.40
N PRO A 60 -4.26 -7.09 -5.59
CA PRO A 60 -3.33 -5.97 -5.67
C PRO A 60 -3.59 -5.13 -6.92
N GLN A 61 -3.49 -3.81 -6.78
CA GLN A 61 -3.46 -2.91 -7.91
C GLN A 61 -2.23 -3.23 -8.80
N PRO A 62 -2.40 -3.38 -10.12
CA PRO A 62 -1.29 -3.67 -11.02
C PRO A 62 -0.13 -2.65 -10.91
N GLY A 63 1.09 -3.12 -11.18
CA GLY A 63 2.29 -2.29 -11.24
C GLY A 63 3.09 -2.15 -9.92
N GLY A 64 2.56 -2.63 -8.79
CA GLY A 64 3.32 -2.77 -7.52
C GLY A 64 3.78 -1.48 -6.84
N PHE A 65 3.55 -0.33 -7.46
CA PHE A 65 4.01 0.97 -6.96
C PHE A 65 3.03 1.60 -5.96
N TYR A 66 1.73 1.57 -6.29
CA TYR A 66 0.69 2.28 -5.54
C TYR A 66 0.23 1.55 -4.28
N GLY A 67 0.46 0.23 -4.19
CA GLY A 67 -0.03 -0.59 -3.08
C GLY A 67 -1.55 -0.51 -2.92
N GLY A 68 -2.28 -0.44 -4.04
CA GLY A 68 -3.73 -0.31 -4.04
C GLY A 68 -4.45 -1.62 -3.73
N TRP A 69 -5.58 -1.51 -3.05
CA TRP A 69 -6.38 -2.63 -2.56
C TRP A 69 -7.69 -2.69 -3.37
N ILE A 70 -7.79 -3.66 -4.28
CA ILE A 70 -8.97 -3.83 -5.13
C ILE A 70 -9.85 -4.94 -4.55
N THR A 71 -11.03 -4.56 -4.05
CA THR A 71 -12.08 -5.47 -3.59
C THR A 71 -13.14 -5.70 -4.68
N PRO A 72 -13.98 -6.76 -4.59
CA PRO A 72 -14.92 -7.14 -5.66
C PRO A 72 -15.92 -6.05 -6.07
N GLU A 73 -16.26 -5.14 -5.16
CA GLU A 73 -17.18 -4.03 -5.40
C GLU A 73 -16.56 -2.88 -6.21
N LEU A 74 -15.22 -2.85 -6.34
CA LEU A 74 -14.53 -1.82 -7.10
C LEU A 74 -14.48 -2.18 -8.59
N VAL A 75 -14.87 -1.24 -9.44
CA VAL A 75 -14.84 -1.37 -10.90
C VAL A 75 -13.74 -0.48 -11.48
N GLY A 76 -12.94 -1.03 -12.39
CA GLY A 76 -11.84 -0.33 -13.04
C GLY A 76 -12.28 0.74 -14.07
N PRO A 77 -11.31 1.37 -14.76
CA PRO A 77 -9.90 0.99 -14.85
C PRO A 77 -9.09 1.34 -13.60
N PHE A 78 -8.10 0.51 -13.28
CA PHE A 78 -7.17 0.76 -12.19
C PHE A 78 -5.81 1.21 -12.75
N LYS A 79 -5.19 2.18 -12.08
CA LYS A 79 -3.89 2.73 -12.48
C LYS A 79 -2.80 1.64 -12.41
N GLY A 80 -1.84 1.63 -13.36
CA GLY A 80 -0.71 0.68 -13.34
C GLY A 80 -0.68 -0.40 -14.44
N VAL A 81 -1.30 -0.16 -15.59
CA VAL A 81 -1.18 -0.99 -16.82
C VAL A 81 -0.82 -0.07 -18.01
N ALA A 82 -0.21 -0.47 -19.11
CA ALA A 82 0.94 -1.37 -19.29
C ALA A 82 2.18 -0.48 -19.58
N GLY A 83 3.33 -0.73 -18.92
CA GLY A 83 4.55 0.12 -19.00
C GLY A 83 4.90 0.95 -17.75
N SER A 84 4.35 0.64 -16.57
CA SER A 84 4.57 1.32 -15.28
C SER A 84 6.05 1.38 -14.86
N SER A 85 6.60 2.39 -14.15
CA SER A 85 6.06 3.24 -13.06
C SER A 85 5.51 4.60 -13.51
N GLY A 86 4.39 5.03 -12.91
CA GLY A 86 3.86 6.39 -13.03
C GLY A 86 2.68 6.60 -13.99
N TRP A 87 2.46 5.68 -14.94
CA TRP A 87 1.29 5.66 -15.84
C TRP A 87 -0.03 5.64 -15.07
#